data_AF-A0A4U0R5N8-F1
#
_entry.id   AF-A0A4U0R5N8-F1
#
_cell.length_a   1.000
_cell.length_b   1.000
_cell.length_c   1.000
_cell.angle_alpha   90.00
_cell.angle_beta   90.00
_cell.angle_gamma   90.00
#
_symmetry.space_group_name_H-M   'P 1'
#
loop_
_entity.id
_entity.type
_entity.pdbx_description
1 polymer ?
#
loop_
_entity_poly.entity_id
_entity_poly.type
_entity_poly.pdbx_seq_one_letter_code
_entity_poly.pdbx_strand_id
1 'polypeptide(L)'
;MRSPFAALLALTVATGCAVGSGAVAQGAGPDDLLKLRKGPGLEHDVIIGLPDGTRLTRQNCVPNNGRVWCRVFLTDRPSVSGYASAEYLAHR
;
A
#
# COMPACT_ATOMS: atom_id res chain seq x y z
N MET A 1 37.05 44.40 -12.08
CA MET A 1 37.14 43.67 -10.81
C MET A 1 35.73 43.29 -10.37
N ARG A 2 35.47 41.97 -10.24
CA ARG A 2 34.48 41.32 -9.34
C ARG A 2 32.99 41.58 -9.59
N SER A 3 32.42 40.70 -10.41
CA SER A 3 30.99 40.41 -10.55
C SER A 3 30.41 39.81 -9.25
N PRO A 4 29.19 40.17 -8.81
CA PRO A 4 28.41 39.31 -7.94
C PRO A 4 27.44 38.49 -8.79
N PHE A 5 27.73 37.18 -8.81
CA PHE A 5 26.90 36.11 -9.35
C PHE A 5 25.45 36.21 -8.86
N ALA A 6 24.51 36.40 -9.78
CA ALA A 6 23.09 36.15 -9.52
C ALA A 6 22.86 34.63 -9.48
N ALA A 7 22.70 34.08 -8.28
CA ALA A 7 22.43 32.66 -8.07
C ALA A 7 20.97 32.35 -8.45
N LEU A 8 20.77 31.74 -9.61
CA LEU A 8 19.51 31.12 -10.02
C LEU A 8 19.37 29.76 -9.31
N LEU A 9 18.53 29.69 -8.27
CA LEU A 9 18.10 28.41 -7.69
C LEU A 9 17.08 27.76 -8.64
N ALA A 10 17.50 26.72 -9.35
CA ALA A 10 16.61 25.84 -10.09
C ALA A 10 15.97 24.82 -9.12
N LEU A 11 14.66 24.95 -8.87
CA LEU A 11 13.88 23.91 -8.17
C LEU A 11 13.59 22.76 -9.14
N THR A 12 14.27 21.63 -8.98
CA THR A 12 13.93 20.37 -9.65
C THR A 12 12.84 19.65 -8.86
N VAL A 13 11.62 19.63 -9.38
CA VAL A 13 10.54 18.80 -8.83
C VAL A 13 10.74 17.38 -9.36
N ALA A 14 11.25 16.49 -8.51
CA ALA A 14 11.28 15.06 -8.80
C ALA A 14 9.88 14.47 -8.50
N THR A 15 9.04 14.33 -9.52
CA THR A 15 7.80 13.56 -9.42
C THR A 15 8.14 12.07 -9.39
N GLY A 16 8.12 11.46 -8.21
CA GLY A 16 8.25 10.01 -8.04
C GLY A 16 6.93 9.30 -8.38
N CYS A 17 6.93 8.48 -9.42
CA CYS A 17 5.81 7.56 -9.68
C CYS A 17 5.84 6.44 -8.64
N ALA A 18 4.96 6.48 -7.64
CA ALA A 18 4.70 5.35 -6.77
C ALA A 18 3.91 4.29 -7.56
N VAL A 19 4.60 3.49 -8.37
CA VAL A 19 3.99 2.36 -9.10
C VAL A 19 3.71 1.24 -8.10
N GLY A 20 2.50 1.22 -7.55
CA GLY A 20 2.03 0.08 -6.78
C GLY A 20 1.79 -1.13 -7.69
N SER A 21 2.14 -2.32 -7.24
CA SER A 21 1.88 -3.55 -7.99
C SER A 21 0.42 -3.97 -7.84
N GLY A 22 -0.21 -4.46 -8.91
CA GLY A 22 -1.54 -5.05 -8.82
C GLY A 22 -1.55 -6.27 -7.89
N ALA A 23 -2.60 -6.40 -7.09
CA ALA A 23 -2.83 -7.54 -6.23
C ALA A 23 -4.31 -7.91 -6.19
N VAL A 24 -4.60 -9.16 -5.79
CA VAL A 24 -5.95 -9.65 -5.57
C VAL A 24 -6.00 -10.31 -4.19
N ALA A 25 -7.05 -10.01 -3.42
CA ALA A 25 -7.32 -10.71 -2.16
C ALA A 25 -7.67 -12.16 -2.48
N GLN A 26 -6.98 -13.13 -1.88
CA GLN A 26 -7.21 -14.54 -2.14
C GLN A 26 -6.86 -15.39 -0.92
N GLY A 27 -7.64 -16.46 -0.71
CA GLY A 27 -7.35 -17.48 0.29
C GLY A 27 -7.97 -17.19 1.66
N ALA A 28 -8.89 -16.22 1.76
CA ALA A 28 -9.69 -16.04 2.97
C ALA A 28 -10.65 -17.23 3.18
N GLY A 29 -11.17 -17.80 2.08
CA GLY A 29 -12.14 -18.89 2.11
C GLY A 29 -13.57 -18.41 1.81
N PRO A 30 -14.51 -19.35 1.56
CA PRO A 30 -15.84 -19.03 1.02
C PRO A 30 -16.73 -18.21 1.97
N ASP A 31 -16.50 -18.30 3.28
CA ASP A 31 -17.29 -17.64 4.32
C ASP A 31 -16.46 -16.63 5.15
N ASP A 32 -15.25 -16.30 4.72
CA ASP A 32 -14.40 -15.31 5.40
C ASP A 32 -13.95 -14.19 4.45
N LEU A 33 -13.45 -13.12 5.05
CA LEU A 33 -12.99 -11.92 4.38
C LEU A 33 -11.59 -11.58 4.86
N LEU A 34 -10.69 -11.28 3.93
CA LEU A 34 -9.39 -10.71 4.25
C LEU A 34 -9.57 -9.37 4.98
N LYS A 35 -9.05 -9.26 6.19
CA LYS A 35 -9.20 -8.03 6.99
C LYS A 35 -8.19 -6.97 6.55
N LEU A 36 -8.68 -5.78 6.20
CA LEU A 36 -7.88 -4.58 6.01
C LEU A 36 -7.76 -3.85 7.35
N ARG A 37 -6.54 -3.60 7.82
CA ARG A 37 -6.28 -3.05 9.16
C ARG A 37 -5.63 -1.67 9.13
N LYS A 38 -5.76 -0.91 10.22
CA LYS A 38 -5.16 0.43 10.35
C LYS A 38 -3.63 0.42 10.36
N GLY A 39 -3.01 -0.67 10.77
CA GLY A 39 -1.55 -0.83 10.86
C GLY A 39 -1.10 -2.26 10.56
N PRO A 40 0.22 -2.46 10.42
CA PRO A 40 0.79 -3.74 10.04
C PRO A 40 0.82 -4.71 11.22
N GLY A 41 -0.27 -5.45 11.49
CA GLY A 41 -0.32 -6.36 12.63
C GLY A 41 -1.73 -6.80 13.00
N LEU A 42 -1.85 -7.84 13.82
CA LEU A 42 -3.15 -8.36 14.28
C LEU A 42 -3.74 -7.52 15.42
N GLU A 43 -2.90 -6.76 16.11
CA GLU A 43 -3.23 -5.82 17.19
C GLU A 43 -3.94 -4.55 16.71
N HIS A 44 -3.88 -4.26 15.41
CA HIS A 44 -4.49 -3.05 14.84
C HIS A 44 -5.95 -3.27 14.45
N ASP A 45 -6.78 -2.25 14.68
CA ASP A 45 -8.20 -2.26 14.31
C ASP A 45 -8.43 -2.65 12.85
N VAL A 46 -9.50 -3.40 12.63
CA VAL A 46 -10.02 -3.70 11.30
C VAL A 46 -10.80 -2.49 10.77
N ILE A 47 -10.48 -2.08 9.55
CA ILE A 47 -11.20 -1.05 8.80
C ILE A 47 -12.39 -1.69 8.08
N ILE A 48 -12.14 -2.72 7.28
CA ILE A 48 -13.14 -3.49 6.52
C ILE A 48 -12.68 -4.93 6.27
N GLY A 49 -13.62 -5.81 5.95
CA GLY A 49 -13.34 -7.11 5.34
C GLY A 49 -13.41 -7.03 3.81
N LEU A 50 -12.51 -7.74 3.14
CA LEU A 50 -12.40 -7.82 1.69
C LEU A 50 -12.72 -9.26 1.25
N PRO A 51 -13.72 -9.50 0.40
CA PRO A 51 -13.94 -10.83 -0.16
C PRO A 51 -12.80 -11.23 -1.09
N ASP A 52 -12.60 -12.53 -1.26
CA ASP A 52 -11.70 -13.06 -2.29
C ASP A 52 -12.09 -12.52 -3.67
N GLY A 53 -11.08 -12.24 -4.50
CA GLY A 53 -11.24 -11.56 -5.80
C GLY A 53 -11.22 -10.04 -5.72
N THR A 54 -11.20 -9.43 -4.52
CA THR A 54 -11.10 -7.97 -4.40
C THR A 54 -9.79 -7.46 -5.01
N ARG A 55 -9.88 -6.51 -5.95
CA ARG A 55 -8.71 -5.91 -6.58
C ARG A 55 -8.10 -4.83 -5.70
N LEU A 56 -6.80 -4.96 -5.49
CA LEU A 56 -6.01 -4.09 -4.65
C LEU A 56 -4.79 -3.58 -5.43
N THR A 57 -4.28 -2.45 -4.99
CA THR A 57 -2.95 -1.99 -5.38
C THR A 57 -2.05 -2.08 -4.17
N ARG A 58 -1.01 -2.90 -4.29
CA ARG A 58 0.00 -3.14 -3.26
C ARG A 58 1.06 -2.06 -3.27
N GLN A 59 1.37 -1.53 -2.10
CA GLN A 59 2.45 -0.56 -1.87
C GLN A 59 3.55 -1.22 -1.03
N ASN A 60 4.22 -0.44 -0.17
CA ASN A 60 5.27 -0.95 0.71
C ASN A 60 4.77 -2.08 1.60
N CYS A 61 5.64 -3.06 1.77
CA CYS A 61 5.47 -4.16 2.70
C CYS A 61 6.47 -4.05 3.83
N VAL A 62 6.03 -4.34 5.06
CA VAL A 62 6.83 -4.28 6.28
C VAL A 62 6.70 -5.61 7.02
N PRO A 63 7.81 -6.20 7.49
CA PRO A 63 7.75 -7.35 8.39
C PRO A 63 7.27 -6.88 9.78
N ASN A 64 6.31 -7.59 10.36
CA ASN A 64 5.94 -7.44 11.78
C ASN A 64 5.55 -8.81 12.36
N ASN A 65 6.11 -9.15 13.52
CA ASN A 65 5.81 -10.37 14.28
C ASN A 65 5.84 -11.66 13.43
N GLY A 66 6.88 -11.82 12.61
CA GLY A 66 7.07 -13.03 11.78
C GLY A 66 6.20 -13.11 10.52
N ARG A 67 5.44 -12.06 10.21
CA ARG A 67 4.58 -11.98 9.02
C ARG A 67 4.87 -10.71 8.24
N VAL A 68 4.68 -10.74 6.92
CA VAL A 68 4.81 -9.56 6.08
C VAL A 68 3.44 -8.90 5.91
N TRP A 69 3.37 -7.60 6.15
CA TRP A 69 2.17 -6.79 6.02
C TRP A 69 2.37 -5.76 4.93
N CYS A 70 1.50 -5.74 3.93
CA CYS A 70 1.57 -4.78 2.85
C CYS A 70 0.53 -3.71 3.02
N ARG A 71 0.94 -2.45 2.86
CA ARG A 71 0.00 -1.35 2.66
C ARG A 71 -0.69 -1.56 1.31
N VAL A 72 -2.00 -1.48 1.30
CA VAL A 72 -2.84 -1.65 0.10
C VAL A 72 -3.93 -0.60 0.08
N PHE A 73 -4.45 -0.33 -1.12
CA PHE A 73 -5.70 0.39 -1.30
C PHE A 73 -6.58 -0.33 -2.33
N LEU A 74 -7.90 -0.13 -2.23
CA LEU A 74 -8.84 -0.66 -3.23
C LEU A 74 -8.57 0.01 -4.57
N THR A 75 -8.32 -0.77 -5.61
CA THR A 75 -8.01 -0.21 -6.93
C THR A 75 -9.12 0.70 -7.44
N ASP A 76 -10.39 0.36 -7.17
CA ASP A 76 -11.56 1.13 -7.59
C ASP A 76 -11.91 2.29 -6.64
N ARG A 77 -11.35 2.31 -5.42
CA ARG A 77 -11.57 3.35 -4.39
C ARG A 77 -10.31 3.59 -3.56
N PRO A 78 -9.31 4.33 -4.07
CA PRO A 78 -8.01 4.50 -3.41
C PRO A 78 -8.04 5.18 -2.03
N SER A 79 -9.13 5.91 -1.72
CA SER A 79 -9.34 6.49 -0.38
C SER A 79 -9.50 5.43 0.71
N VAL A 80 -9.90 4.21 0.35
CA VAL A 80 -9.96 3.07 1.26
C VAL A 80 -8.61 2.35 1.23
N SER A 81 -7.78 2.61 2.25
CA SER A 81 -6.43 2.07 2.37
C SER A 81 -6.14 1.55 3.77
N GLY A 82 -5.20 0.62 3.88
CA GLY A 82 -4.79 0.03 5.14
C GLY A 82 -3.71 -1.03 4.92
N TYR A 83 -3.54 -1.93 5.87
CA TYR A 83 -2.59 -3.03 5.82
C TYR A 83 -3.32 -4.37 5.75
N ALA A 84 -2.83 -5.27 4.91
CA ALA A 84 -3.27 -6.65 4.82
C ALA A 84 -2.04 -7.58 4.89
N SER A 85 -2.22 -8.80 5.40
CA SER A 85 -1.14 -9.80 5.38
C SER A 85 -0.81 -10.16 3.94
N ALA A 86 0.47 -10.18 3.61
CA ALA A 86 0.97 -10.46 2.26
C ALA A 86 0.64 -11.88 1.77
N GLU A 87 0.42 -12.82 2.69
CA GLU A 87 0.09 -14.22 2.33
C GLU A 87 -1.25 -14.36 1.62
N TYR A 88 -2.17 -13.39 1.81
CA TYR A 88 -3.47 -13.35 1.16
C TYR A 88 -3.52 -12.40 -0.05
N LEU A 89 -2.36 -11.93 -0.51
CA LEU A 89 -2.24 -11.02 -1.65
C LEU A 89 -1.59 -11.75 -2.82
N ALA A 90 -2.41 -12.27 -3.73
CA ALA A 90 -1.93 -12.87 -4.98
C ALA A 90 -1.46 -11.78 -5.95
N HIS A 91 -0.45 -12.12 -6.77
CA HIS A 91 -0.07 -11.25 -7.89
C HIS A 91 -1.19 -11.24 -8.93
N ARG A 92 -1.31 -10.11 -9.63
CA ARG A 92 -2.36 -9.88 -10.60
C ARG A 92 -1.85 -9.97 -12.03
#